data_AF-Q1UZP3-F1
#
_entry.id   AF-Q1UZP3-F1
#
_cell.length_a   1.000
_cell.length_b   1.000
_cell.length_c   1.000
_cell.angle_alpha   90.00
_cell.angle_beta   90.00
_cell.angle_gamma   90.00
#
_symmetry.space_group_name_H-M   'P 1'
#
loop_
_entity.id
_entity.type
_entity.pdbx_description
1 polymer ?
#
loop_
_entity_poly.entity_id
_entity_poly.type
_entity_poly.pdbx_seq_one_letter_code
_entity_poly.pdbx_strand_id
1 'polypeptide(L)'
;MTNWIKSLTDQAQKENWCATPFCTTCGSEVFRSSLIKKCFQNNNLTFPDKIKPSRRSKNFIIIDLFEDDLKFCIKTISKELANLKAEDLNKIDTQALRVIFLEIYSENYKRLIQDILGDSPAGYYLKSMEAHSKKLNEQRRKHEINNSPKLLEENRRRKKEFKAKAHAKRIIKYNKFSLIKKYWFRFKDMMKK
;
A
#
# COMPACT_ATOMS: atom_id res chain seq x y z
N MET A 1 -30.86 13.61 10.10
CA MET A 1 -29.67 14.28 9.56
C MET A 1 -28.94 13.30 8.66
N THR A 2 -28.54 13.72 7.46
CA THR A 2 -27.74 12.90 6.55
C THR A 2 -26.30 12.90 7.04
N ASN A 3 -25.68 11.72 7.16
CA ASN A 3 -24.28 11.60 7.56
C ASN A 3 -23.39 12.41 6.60
N TRP A 4 -22.53 13.26 7.16
CA TRP A 4 -21.84 14.25 6.34
C TRP A 4 -20.60 13.71 5.64
N ILE A 5 -20.04 12.60 6.12
CA ILE A 5 -18.97 11.89 5.40
C ILE A 5 -19.53 11.33 4.09
N LYS A 6 -20.74 10.75 4.13
CA LYS A 6 -21.43 10.31 2.91
C LYS A 6 -21.66 11.46 1.94
N SER A 7 -22.14 12.61 2.42
CA SER A 7 -22.36 13.76 1.53
C SER A 7 -21.05 14.32 0.95
N LEU A 8 -19.94 14.21 1.67
CA LEU A 8 -18.61 14.55 1.15
C LEU A 8 -18.17 13.60 0.04
N THR A 9 -18.38 12.30 0.21
CA THR A 9 -17.97 11.30 -0.79
C THR A 9 -18.83 11.40 -2.05
N ASP A 10 -20.14 11.66 -1.92
CA ASP A 10 -21.03 11.90 -3.04
C ASP A 10 -20.61 13.16 -3.83
N GLN A 11 -20.23 14.22 -3.11
CA GLN A 11 -19.70 15.44 -3.72
C GLN A 11 -18.38 15.20 -4.45
N ALA A 12 -17.45 14.47 -3.81
CA ALA A 12 -16.18 14.11 -4.42
C ALA A 12 -16.36 13.34 -5.73
N GLN A 13 -17.34 12.42 -5.78
CA GLN A 13 -17.67 11.69 -7.00
C GLN A 13 -18.28 12.63 -8.06
N LYS A 14 -19.25 13.47 -7.67
CA LYS A 14 -19.90 14.42 -8.59
C LYS A 14 -18.91 15.40 -9.22
N GLU A 15 -17.94 15.87 -8.44
CA GLU A 15 -16.94 16.85 -8.86
C GLU A 15 -15.63 16.21 -9.37
N ASN A 16 -15.58 14.88 -9.51
CA ASN A 16 -14.40 14.12 -9.94
C ASN A 16 -13.13 14.42 -9.12
N TRP A 17 -13.27 14.60 -7.80
CA TRP A 17 -12.12 14.76 -6.92
C TRP A 17 -11.34 13.45 -6.79
N CYS A 18 -10.01 13.54 -6.80
CA CYS A 18 -9.18 12.37 -6.56
C CYS A 18 -9.27 11.94 -5.08
N ALA A 19 -9.79 10.75 -4.83
CA ALA A 19 -9.85 10.12 -3.51
C ALA A 19 -9.02 8.83 -3.44
N THR A 20 -7.96 8.73 -4.26
CA THR A 20 -7.07 7.57 -4.31
C THR A 20 -5.94 7.68 -3.28
N PRO A 21 -5.79 6.71 -2.36
CA PRO A 21 -4.72 6.72 -1.38
C PRO A 21 -3.35 6.66 -2.07
N PHE A 22 -2.40 7.43 -1.54
CA PHE A 22 -1.03 7.52 -2.06
C PHE A 22 -0.92 7.98 -3.52
N CYS A 23 -1.91 8.73 -4.03
CA CYS A 23 -1.80 9.35 -5.36
C CYS A 23 -0.56 10.26 -5.43
N THR A 24 0.45 9.88 -6.21
CA THR A 24 1.69 10.65 -6.36
C THR A 24 1.53 11.91 -7.21
N THR A 25 0.42 12.03 -7.95
CA THR A 25 0.15 13.19 -8.81
C THR A 25 -0.45 14.36 -8.04
N CYS A 26 -1.48 14.10 -7.21
CA CYS A 26 -2.21 15.16 -6.51
C CYS A 26 -2.42 14.91 -5.01
N GLY A 27 -1.96 13.78 -4.46
CA GLY A 27 -2.02 13.48 -3.03
C GLY A 27 -3.43 13.39 -2.43
N SER A 28 -4.48 13.35 -3.25
CA SER A 28 -5.88 13.51 -2.82
C SER A 28 -6.14 14.78 -2.01
N GLU A 29 -5.37 15.83 -2.27
CA GLU A 29 -5.32 17.03 -1.43
C GLU A 29 -6.65 17.79 -1.35
N VAL A 30 -7.39 17.87 -2.46
CA VAL A 30 -8.72 18.52 -2.47
C VAL A 30 -9.68 17.75 -1.59
N PHE A 31 -9.72 16.42 -1.71
CA PHE A 31 -10.60 15.59 -0.88
C PHE A 31 -10.23 15.68 0.61
N ARG A 32 -8.93 15.60 0.94
CA ARG A 32 -8.42 15.65 2.32
C ARG A 32 -8.67 17.01 2.98
N SER A 33 -8.40 18.11 2.28
CA SER A 33 -8.68 19.45 2.80
C SER A 33 -10.19 19.69 2.96
N SER A 34 -11.01 19.25 2.01
CA SER A 34 -12.48 19.32 2.10
C SER A 34 -13.04 18.50 3.25
N LEU A 35 -12.49 17.31 3.55
CA LEU A 35 -12.85 16.51 4.72
C LEU A 35 -12.71 17.30 6.02
N ILE A 36 -11.58 17.98 6.17
CA ILE A 36 -11.28 18.77 7.37
C ILE A 36 -12.18 20.00 7.44
N LYS A 37 -12.34 20.76 6.33
CA LYS A 37 -13.25 21.92 6.30
C LYS A 37 -14.67 21.54 6.70
N LYS A 38 -15.17 20.43 6.15
CA LYS A 38 -16.52 19.94 6.42
C LYS A 38 -16.67 19.47 7.87
N CYS A 39 -15.61 18.95 8.49
CA CYS A 39 -15.57 18.64 9.91
C CYS A 39 -15.84 19.89 10.78
N PHE A 40 -15.22 21.04 10.50
CA PHE A 40 -15.49 22.28 11.24
C PHE A 40 -16.88 22.83 10.94
N GLN A 41 -17.26 22.90 9.65
CA GLN A 41 -18.54 23.44 9.21
C GLN A 41 -19.74 22.72 9.85
N ASN A 42 -19.73 21.38 9.88
CA ASN A 42 -20.85 20.62 10.45
C ASN A 42 -20.96 20.69 11.98
N ASN A 43 -19.91 21.19 12.64
CA ASN A 43 -19.93 21.40 14.08
C ASN A 43 -20.12 22.88 14.44
N ASN A 44 -20.50 23.73 13.47
CA ASN A 44 -20.68 25.16 13.63
C ASN A 44 -19.43 25.87 14.20
N LEU A 45 -18.23 25.36 13.86
CA LEU A 45 -16.97 25.95 14.23
C LEU A 45 -16.35 26.67 13.03
N THR A 46 -15.68 27.79 13.29
CA THR A 46 -14.83 28.44 12.30
C THR A 46 -13.60 27.59 12.03
N PHE A 47 -13.15 27.58 10.78
CA PHE A 47 -11.89 26.94 10.44
C PHE A 47 -10.73 27.73 11.09
N PRO A 48 -9.68 27.08 11.62
CA PRO A 48 -8.58 27.78 12.30
C PRO A 48 -7.88 28.79 11.38
N ASP A 49 -7.68 30.01 11.86
CA ASP A 49 -6.97 31.08 11.12
C ASP A 49 -5.48 30.77 10.93
N LYS A 50 -4.91 29.94 11.81
CA LYS A 50 -3.52 29.54 11.79
C LYS A 50 -3.43 28.03 11.67
N ILE A 51 -2.73 27.59 10.64
CA ILE A 51 -2.28 26.21 10.47
C ILE A 51 -0.76 26.20 10.32
N LYS A 52 -0.13 25.06 10.60
CA LYS A 52 1.30 24.89 10.34
C LYS A 52 1.52 25.02 8.83
N PRO A 53 2.58 25.72 8.39
CA PRO A 53 2.84 25.88 6.97
C PRO A 53 3.14 24.51 6.34
N SER A 54 2.30 24.11 5.38
CA SER A 54 2.58 22.95 4.53
C SER A 54 3.77 23.27 3.63
N ARG A 55 4.85 22.48 3.76
CA ARG A 55 6.02 22.60 2.87
C ARG A 55 5.76 22.03 1.47
N ARG A 56 4.62 21.38 1.23
CA ARG A 56 4.43 20.47 0.08
C ARG A 56 3.30 20.89 -0.85
N SER A 57 2.33 21.68 -0.41
CA SER A 57 1.20 22.05 -1.27
C SER A 57 0.39 23.25 -0.77
N LYS A 58 -0.45 23.78 -1.68
CA LYS A 58 -1.39 24.86 -1.39
C LYS A 58 -2.58 24.40 -0.52
N ASN A 59 -2.88 23.11 -0.55
CA ASN A 59 -3.93 22.50 0.26
C ASN A 59 -3.32 21.97 1.55
N PHE A 60 -4.09 22.04 2.63
CA PHE A 60 -3.69 21.50 3.92
C PHE A 60 -4.22 20.09 4.12
N ILE A 61 -3.53 19.35 4.98
CA ILE A 61 -3.92 18.03 5.46
C ILE A 61 -4.02 18.06 6.98
N ILE A 62 -4.58 17.01 7.59
CA ILE A 62 -4.98 17.07 9.00
C ILE A 62 -3.78 17.30 9.93
N ILE A 63 -2.60 16.82 9.56
CA ILE A 63 -1.36 16.98 10.34
C ILE A 63 -0.85 18.44 10.36
N ASP A 64 -1.33 19.28 9.43
CA ASP A 64 -1.01 20.70 9.41
C ASP A 64 -1.77 21.47 10.49
N LEU A 65 -2.79 20.87 11.11
CA LEU A 65 -3.49 21.44 12.26
C LEU A 65 -2.61 21.44 13.51
N PHE A 66 -2.92 22.37 14.43
CA PHE A 66 -2.39 22.33 15.79
C PHE A 66 -3.06 21.21 16.59
N GLU A 67 -2.49 20.87 17.74
CA GLU A 67 -2.84 19.63 18.47
C GLU A 67 -4.31 19.56 18.87
N ASP A 68 -4.89 20.67 19.35
CA ASP A 68 -6.29 20.73 19.75
C ASP A 68 -7.25 20.54 18.56
N ASP A 69 -7.00 21.24 17.46
CA ASP A 69 -7.77 21.15 16.22
C ASP A 69 -7.64 19.77 15.57
N LEU A 70 -6.44 19.20 15.57
CA LEU A 70 -6.15 17.85 15.09
C LEU A 70 -6.96 16.82 15.90
N LYS A 71 -6.89 16.88 17.23
CA LYS A 71 -7.62 15.99 18.12
C LYS A 71 -9.13 16.13 17.97
N PHE A 72 -9.61 17.36 17.82
CA PHE A 72 -11.01 17.65 17.52
C PHE A 72 -11.43 16.96 16.22
N CYS A 73 -10.72 17.19 15.11
CA CYS A 73 -11.05 16.58 13.82
C CYS A 73 -11.04 15.05 13.88
N ILE A 74 -10.01 14.44 14.48
CA ILE A 74 -9.93 12.98 14.62
C ILE A 74 -11.15 12.45 15.38
N LYS A 75 -11.49 13.06 16.52
CA LYS A 75 -12.63 12.63 17.36
C LYS A 75 -13.94 12.75 16.60
N THR A 76 -14.17 13.88 15.92
CA THR A 76 -15.43 14.15 15.22
C THR A 76 -15.59 13.26 13.98
N ILE A 77 -14.54 13.12 13.16
CA ILE A 77 -14.56 12.21 12.00
C ILE A 77 -14.80 10.77 12.47
N SER A 78 -14.13 10.33 13.55
CA SER A 78 -14.32 8.97 14.08
C SER A 78 -15.75 8.73 14.56
N LYS A 79 -16.37 9.71 15.22
CA LYS A 79 -17.78 9.63 15.65
C LYS A 79 -18.73 9.56 14.46
N GLU A 80 -18.47 10.37 13.44
CA GLU A 80 -19.30 10.35 12.23
C GLU A 80 -19.17 9.02 11.48
N LEU A 81 -17.97 8.45 11.43
CA LEU A 81 -17.71 7.12 10.89
C LEU A 81 -18.41 6.02 11.70
N ALA A 82 -18.40 6.10 13.03
CA ALA A 82 -19.08 5.14 13.90
C ALA A 82 -20.61 5.13 13.68
N ASN A 83 -21.18 6.28 13.31
CA ASN A 83 -22.60 6.45 13.05
C ASN A 83 -23.02 6.07 11.61
N LEU A 84 -22.08 5.69 10.73
CA LEU A 84 -22.42 5.19 9.39
C LEU A 84 -23.03 3.79 9.48
N LYS A 85 -24.21 3.63 8.88
CA LYS A 85 -24.82 2.32 8.68
C LYS A 85 -24.02 1.50 7.67
N ALA A 86 -24.08 0.18 7.79
CA ALA A 86 -23.35 -0.74 6.91
C ALA A 86 -23.73 -0.55 5.43
N GLU A 87 -25.00 -0.30 5.13
CA GLU A 87 -25.49 -0.09 3.76
C GLU A 87 -24.92 1.19 3.14
N ASP A 88 -24.76 2.23 3.94
CA ASP A 88 -24.18 3.49 3.49
C ASP A 88 -22.67 3.37 3.32
N LEU A 89 -22.00 2.67 4.26
CA LEU A 89 -20.55 2.42 4.17
C LEU A 89 -20.19 1.64 2.90
N ASN A 90 -21.00 0.64 2.52
CA ASN A 90 -20.78 -0.17 1.32
C ASN A 90 -21.01 0.59 0.01
N LYS A 91 -21.71 1.73 0.05
CA LYS A 91 -21.92 2.60 -1.12
C LYS A 91 -20.79 3.61 -1.31
N ILE A 92 -20.04 3.91 -0.25
CA ILE A 92 -18.89 4.78 -0.32
C ILE A 92 -17.78 4.07 -1.10
N ASP A 93 -17.14 4.79 -2.02
CA ASP A 93 -15.96 4.29 -2.73
C ASP A 93 -14.87 3.84 -1.73
N THR A 94 -14.36 2.63 -1.92
CA THR A 94 -13.40 2.01 -1.00
C THR A 94 -12.09 2.81 -0.91
N GLN A 95 -11.66 3.45 -2.01
CA GLN A 95 -10.45 4.27 -2.01
C GLN A 95 -10.68 5.54 -1.18
N ALA A 96 -11.81 6.22 -1.36
CA ALA A 96 -12.19 7.38 -0.56
C ALA A 96 -12.26 7.05 0.93
N LEU A 97 -12.93 5.95 1.28
CA LEU A 97 -13.00 5.49 2.67
C LEU A 97 -11.61 5.22 3.25
N ARG A 98 -10.74 4.56 2.47
CA ARG A 98 -9.34 4.33 2.86
C ARG A 98 -8.56 5.63 3.06
N VAL A 99 -8.77 6.65 2.22
CA VAL A 99 -8.15 7.96 2.41
C VAL A 99 -8.60 8.60 3.72
N ILE A 100 -9.89 8.56 4.05
CA ILE A 100 -10.41 9.11 5.31
C ILE A 100 -9.73 8.42 6.50
N PHE A 101 -9.65 7.09 6.50
CA PHE A 101 -8.98 6.36 7.58
C PHE A 101 -7.49 6.68 7.65
N LEU A 102 -6.78 6.72 6.53
CA LEU A 102 -5.36 7.09 6.50
C LEU A 102 -5.12 8.53 6.97
N GLU A 103 -6.09 9.42 6.79
CA GLU A 103 -6.00 10.79 7.27
C GLU A 103 -6.02 10.85 8.79
N ILE A 104 -7.00 10.22 9.43
CA ILE A 104 -7.16 10.29 10.89
C ILE A 104 -6.23 9.33 11.65
N TYR A 105 -5.82 8.23 11.01
CA TYR A 105 -5.13 7.14 11.68
C TYR A 105 -3.66 7.46 11.91
N SER A 106 -3.34 7.80 13.15
CA SER A 106 -2.00 8.10 13.63
C SER A 106 -1.74 7.41 14.97
N GLU A 107 -0.48 7.07 15.26
CA GLU A 107 -0.13 6.23 16.41
C GLU A 107 -0.60 6.84 17.74
N ASN A 108 -0.49 8.17 17.89
CA ASN A 108 -0.90 8.90 19.08
C ASN A 108 -2.42 8.84 19.35
N TYR A 109 -3.23 8.63 18.31
CA TYR A 109 -4.69 8.65 18.41
C TYR A 109 -5.34 7.29 18.12
N LYS A 110 -4.54 6.26 17.88
CA LYS A 110 -5.02 4.92 17.54
C LYS A 110 -6.02 4.38 18.56
N ARG A 111 -5.71 4.45 19.86
CA ARG A 111 -6.61 4.00 20.93
C ARG A 111 -7.93 4.78 20.91
N LEU A 112 -7.87 6.11 20.84
CA LEU A 112 -9.04 6.98 20.76
C LEU A 112 -9.96 6.60 19.58
N ILE A 113 -9.38 6.36 18.39
CA ILE A 113 -10.14 5.99 17.19
C ILE A 113 -10.79 4.62 17.38
N GLN A 114 -10.04 3.64 17.89
CA GLN A 114 -10.56 2.29 18.13
C GLN A 114 -11.69 2.30 19.18
N ASP A 115 -11.56 3.07 20.25
CA ASP A 115 -12.58 3.20 21.30
C ASP A 115 -13.87 3.83 20.77
N ILE A 116 -13.76 4.85 19.91
CA ILE A 116 -14.93 5.52 19.31
C ILE A 116 -15.62 4.62 18.29
N LEU A 117 -14.85 3.94 17.44
CA LEU A 117 -15.41 3.10 16.39
C LEU A 117 -15.99 1.80 16.95
N GLY A 118 -15.39 1.22 18.00
CA GLY A 118 -15.83 -0.02 18.62
C GLY A 118 -16.14 -1.13 17.62
N ASP A 119 -17.33 -1.69 17.72
CA ASP A 119 -17.86 -2.73 16.82
C ASP A 119 -18.82 -2.17 15.76
N SER A 120 -18.71 -0.87 15.44
CA SER A 120 -19.40 -0.29 14.28
C SER A 120 -18.91 -0.91 12.97
N PRO A 121 -19.68 -0.81 11.87
CA PRO A 121 -19.24 -1.22 10.54
C PRO A 121 -17.90 -0.59 10.14
N ALA A 122 -17.71 0.69 10.44
CA ALA A 122 -16.46 1.40 10.22
C ALA A 122 -15.30 0.85 11.09
N GLY A 123 -15.59 0.42 12.33
CA GLY A 123 -14.64 -0.27 13.19
C GLY A 123 -14.15 -1.60 12.62
N TYR A 124 -15.07 -2.42 12.05
CA TYR A 124 -14.69 -3.64 11.34
C TYR A 124 -13.83 -3.37 10.10
N TYR A 125 -14.16 -2.32 9.34
CA TYR A 125 -13.35 -1.91 8.21
C TYR A 125 -11.93 -1.52 8.63
N LEU A 126 -11.78 -0.75 9.72
CA LEU A 126 -10.46 -0.40 10.26
C LEU A 126 -9.67 -1.65 10.69
N LYS A 127 -10.30 -2.58 11.41
CA LYS A 127 -9.67 -3.87 11.81
C LYS A 127 -9.16 -4.64 10.58
N SER A 128 -9.92 -4.65 9.49
CA SER A 128 -9.50 -5.25 8.21
C SER A 128 -8.28 -4.55 7.59
N MET A 129 -8.26 -3.21 7.59
CA MET A 129 -7.10 -2.43 7.13
C MET A 129 -5.83 -2.72 7.96
N GLU A 130 -5.96 -2.79 9.28
CA GLU A 130 -4.84 -3.13 10.18
C GLU A 130 -4.31 -4.54 9.93
N ALA A 131 -5.20 -5.52 9.77
CA ALA A 131 -4.83 -6.90 9.47
C ALA A 131 -4.08 -7.00 8.12
N HIS A 132 -4.56 -6.29 7.10
CA HIS A 132 -3.88 -6.20 5.81
C HIS A 132 -2.48 -5.59 5.94
N SER A 133 -2.34 -4.48 6.68
CA SER A 133 -1.05 -3.83 6.93
C SER A 133 -0.06 -4.77 7.65
N LYS A 134 -0.50 -5.49 8.68
CA LYS A 134 0.32 -6.50 9.39
C LYS A 134 0.81 -7.60 8.43
N LYS A 135 -0.07 -8.11 7.56
CA LYS A 135 0.28 -9.12 6.56
C LYS A 135 1.36 -8.61 5.59
N LEU A 136 1.22 -7.38 5.09
CA LEU A 136 2.21 -6.78 4.20
C LEU A 136 3.56 -6.55 4.89
N ASN A 137 3.55 -6.13 6.16
CA ASN A 137 4.78 -5.95 6.93
C ASN A 137 5.51 -7.29 7.16
N GLU A 138 4.77 -8.35 7.45
CA GLU A 138 5.36 -9.69 7.59
C GLU A 138 5.93 -10.20 6.27
N GLN A 139 5.25 -9.96 5.14
CA GLN A 139 5.78 -10.29 3.81
C GLN A 139 7.06 -9.51 3.50
N ARG A 140 7.11 -8.21 3.83
CA ARG A 140 8.32 -7.38 3.69
C ARG A 140 9.47 -7.90 4.55
N ARG A 141 9.21 -8.23 5.81
CA ARG A 141 10.20 -8.83 6.71
C ARG A 141 10.76 -10.15 6.18
N LYS A 142 9.89 -11.05 5.70
CA LYS A 142 10.31 -12.31 5.06
C LYS A 142 11.16 -12.05 3.81
N HIS A 143 10.76 -11.08 3.00
CA HIS A 143 11.52 -10.69 1.82
C HIS A 143 12.91 -10.14 2.18
N GLU A 144 13.02 -9.29 3.20
CA GLU A 144 14.30 -8.75 3.68
C GLU A 144 15.23 -9.85 4.21
N ILE A 145 14.70 -10.80 4.99
CA ILE A 145 15.46 -11.96 5.48
C ILE A 145 16.00 -12.77 4.30
N ASN A 146 15.13 -13.13 3.36
CA ASN A 146 15.48 -13.95 2.19
C ASN A 146 16.45 -13.26 1.23
N ASN A 147 16.43 -11.93 1.17
CA ASN A 147 17.31 -11.11 0.34
C ASN A 147 18.45 -10.48 1.14
N SER A 148 18.80 -11.06 2.29
CA SER A 148 19.98 -10.60 3.04
C SER A 148 21.24 -10.73 2.18
N PRO A 149 22.21 -9.79 2.28
CA PRO A 149 23.41 -9.79 1.44
C PRO A 149 24.16 -11.12 1.46
N LYS A 150 24.26 -11.75 2.65
CA LYS A 150 24.91 -13.06 2.84
C LYS A 150 24.21 -14.17 2.05
N LEU A 151 22.88 -14.27 2.14
CA LEU A 151 22.11 -15.27 1.39
C LEU A 151 22.17 -15.02 -0.12
N LEU A 152 22.13 -13.75 -0.55
CA LEU A 152 22.25 -13.39 -1.96
C LEU A 152 23.63 -13.77 -2.52
N GLU A 153 24.69 -13.52 -1.77
CA GLU A 153 26.05 -13.91 -2.15
C GLU A 153 26.22 -15.42 -2.23
N GLU A 154 25.72 -16.16 -1.25
CA GLU A 154 25.75 -17.62 -1.27
C GLU A 154 24.94 -18.19 -2.45
N ASN A 155 23.75 -17.65 -2.72
CA ASN A 155 22.94 -18.04 -3.88
C ASN A 155 23.65 -17.73 -5.21
N ARG A 156 24.34 -16.58 -5.31
CA ARG A 156 25.19 -16.26 -6.47
C ARG A 156 26.33 -17.27 -6.62
N ARG A 157 26.98 -17.68 -5.54
CA ARG A 157 28.05 -18.69 -5.54
C ARG A 157 27.53 -20.05 -6.04
N ARG A 158 26.46 -20.57 -5.42
CA ARG A 158 25.81 -21.83 -5.81
C ARG A 158 25.39 -21.81 -7.29
N LYS A 159 24.83 -20.68 -7.78
CA LYS A 159 24.45 -20.51 -9.18
C LYS A 159 25.65 -20.52 -10.14
N LYS A 160 26.77 -19.87 -9.76
CA LYS A 160 28.02 -19.92 -10.54
C LYS A 160 28.57 -21.33 -10.62
N GLU A 161 28.65 -22.05 -9.50
CA GLU A 161 29.11 -23.44 -9.44
C GLU A 161 28.24 -24.37 -10.30
N PHE A 162 26.92 -24.24 -10.20
CA PHE A 162 25.98 -25.02 -11.02
C PHE A 162 26.17 -24.76 -12.52
N LYS A 163 26.28 -23.49 -12.93
CA LYS A 163 26.54 -23.11 -14.32
C LYS A 163 27.89 -23.65 -14.82
N ALA A 164 28.94 -23.60 -13.99
CA ALA A 164 30.24 -24.15 -14.32
C ALA A 164 30.18 -25.67 -14.53
N LYS A 165 29.52 -26.42 -13.63
CA LYS A 165 29.30 -27.87 -13.79
C LYS A 165 28.50 -28.20 -15.06
N ALA A 166 27.44 -27.44 -15.34
CA ALA A 166 26.65 -27.63 -16.56
C ALA A 166 27.46 -27.31 -17.84
N HIS A 167 28.30 -26.28 -17.80
CA HIS A 167 29.19 -25.93 -18.91
C HIS A 167 30.26 -27.01 -19.15
N ALA A 168 30.91 -27.51 -18.10
CA ALA A 168 31.88 -28.60 -18.20
C ALA A 168 31.26 -29.87 -18.82
N LYS A 169 30.05 -30.25 -18.38
CA LYS A 169 29.29 -31.36 -18.99
C LYS A 169 29.02 -31.12 -20.49
N ARG A 170 28.69 -29.88 -20.89
CA ARG A 170 28.51 -29.53 -22.31
C ARG A 170 29.79 -29.66 -23.11
N ILE A 171 30.93 -29.17 -22.60
CA ILE A 171 32.24 -29.33 -23.26
C ILE A 171 32.56 -30.82 -23.46
N ILE A 172 32.42 -31.64 -22.41
CA ILE A 172 32.67 -33.10 -22.50
C ILE A 172 31.79 -33.73 -23.59
N LYS A 173 30.49 -33.38 -23.61
CA LYS A 173 29.55 -33.83 -24.64
C LYS A 173 30.04 -33.43 -26.03
N TYR A 174 30.34 -32.15 -26.27
CA TYR A 174 30.78 -31.66 -27.58
C TYR A 174 32.10 -32.28 -28.03
N ASN A 175 33.06 -32.46 -27.13
CA ASN A 175 34.32 -33.13 -27.43
C ASN A 175 34.08 -34.59 -27.84
N LYS A 176 33.19 -35.31 -27.15
CA LYS A 176 32.80 -36.68 -27.52
C LYS A 176 32.14 -36.73 -28.90
N PHE A 177 31.24 -35.80 -29.21
CA PHE A 177 30.61 -35.70 -30.54
C PHE A 177 31.61 -35.31 -31.64
N SER A 178 32.55 -34.42 -31.36
CA SER A 178 33.62 -34.03 -32.28
C SER A 178 34.54 -35.21 -32.60
N LEU A 179 34.95 -35.97 -31.58
CA LEU A 179 35.67 -37.24 -31.73
C LEU A 179 34.90 -38.21 -32.62
N ILE A 180 33.62 -38.48 -32.31
CA ILE A 180 32.78 -39.37 -33.13
C ILE A 180 32.72 -38.89 -34.57
N LYS A 181 32.51 -37.59 -34.82
CA LYS A 181 32.45 -37.01 -36.18
C LYS A 181 33.79 -37.14 -36.92
N LYS A 182 34.91 -36.89 -36.24
CA LYS A 182 36.26 -36.99 -36.81
C LYS A 182 36.61 -38.42 -37.23
N TYR A 183 36.17 -39.41 -36.45
CA TYR A 183 36.43 -40.83 -36.72
C TYR A 183 35.30 -41.54 -37.47
N TRP A 184 34.21 -40.83 -37.80
CA TRP A 184 33.03 -41.39 -38.47
C TRP A 184 33.36 -41.96 -39.85
N PHE A 185 34.25 -41.32 -40.61
CA PHE A 185 34.71 -41.83 -41.92
C PHE A 185 35.43 -43.17 -41.79
N ARG A 186 36.27 -43.38 -40.76
CA ARG A 186 36.94 -44.66 -40.50
C ARG A 186 35.95 -45.78 -40.11
N PHE A 187 34.92 -45.45 -39.33
CA PHE A 187 33.86 -46.41 -39.01
C PHE A 187 32.99 -46.77 -40.23
N LYS A 188 32.77 -45.81 -41.15
CA LYS A 188 31.99 -46.02 -42.37
C LYS A 188 32.68 -46.96 -43.37
N ASP A 189 34.01 -46.93 -43.42
CA ASP A 189 34.81 -47.84 -44.25
C ASP A 189 34.91 -49.26 -43.66
N MET A 190 34.84 -49.40 -42.34
CA MET A 190 34.81 -50.72 -41.69
C MET A 190 33.50 -51.50 -41.88
N MET A 191 32.35 -50.81 -42.05
CA MET A 191 31.04 -51.46 -42.28
C MET A 191 30.72 -51.74 -43.75
N LYS A 192 31.66 -51.47 -44.67
CA LYS A 192 31.54 -51.74 -46.12
C LYS A 192 32.30 -53.00 -46.57
N LYS A 193 32.84 -53.78 -45.63
CA LYS A 193 33.39 -55.12 -45.85
C LYS A 193 32.47 -56.14 -45.21
#